data_AF-A0A6G3XEN6-F1
#
_entry.id   AF-A0A6G3XEN6-F1
#
_cell.length_a   1.000
_cell.length_b   1.000
_cell.length_c   1.000
_cell.angle_alpha   90.00
_cell.angle_beta   90.00
_cell.angle_gamma   90.00
#
_symmetry.space_group_name_H-M   'P 1'
#
loop_
_entity.id
_entity.type
_entity.pdbx_description
1 polymer ?
#
loop_
_entity_poly.entity_id
_entity_poly.type
_entity_poly.pdbx_seq_one_letter_code
_entity_poly.pdbx_strand_id
1 'polypeptide(L)'
;WLSVFILAMAVVYGVWSKEPVGTTALFLAFGLSIMIGFYLAFTANRVDAMAQDNKEADVADEAGELGFFSPHSWQPLSLAVGGAFAFMGVVFGWWLMYFSAPLLLIGL
;
A
#
# COMPACT_ATOMS: atom_id res chain seq x y z
N TRP A 1 18.14 1.39 0.05
CA TRP A 1 18.57 2.78 -0.27
C TRP A 1 17.47 3.81 -0.04
N LEU A 2 16.23 3.56 -0.49
CA LEU A 2 15.13 4.50 -0.30
C LEU A 2 14.91 4.93 1.17
N SER A 3 14.88 3.98 2.12
CA SER A 3 14.70 4.30 3.54
C SER A 3 15.82 5.20 4.09
N VAL A 4 17.07 4.92 3.74
CA VAL A 4 18.23 5.76 4.11
C VAL A 4 18.09 7.16 3.53
N PHE A 5 17.68 7.27 2.27
CA PHE A 5 17.44 8.57 1.63
C PHE A 5 16.32 9.35 2.33
N ILE A 6 15.17 8.72 2.61
CA ILE A 6 14.05 9.37 3.29
C ILE A 6 14.44 9.80 4.70
N LEU A 7 15.21 8.99 5.44
CA LEU A 7 15.71 9.37 6.76
C LEU A 7 16.63 10.58 6.71
N ALA A 8 17.59 10.58 5.76
CA ALA A 8 18.48 11.72 5.55
C ALA A 8 17.67 12.98 5.24
N MET A 9 16.67 12.89 4.36
CA MET A 9 15.79 14.01 4.03
C MET A 9 14.92 14.45 5.22
N ALA A 10 14.42 13.52 6.04
CA ALA A 10 13.63 13.83 7.23
C ALA A 10 14.45 14.66 8.23
N VAL A 11 15.71 14.29 8.45
CA VAL A 11 16.63 15.02 9.33
C VAL A 11 16.98 16.39 8.75
N VAL A 12 17.40 16.44 7.48
CA VAL A 12 17.76 17.72 6.82
C VAL A 12 16.57 18.68 6.80
N TYR A 13 15.39 18.19 6.43
CA TYR A 13 14.16 18.98 6.42
C TYR A 13 13.82 19.48 7.82
N GLY A 14 13.76 18.59 8.82
CA GLY A 14 13.34 18.97 10.17
C GLY A 14 14.27 19.99 10.84
N VAL A 15 15.58 19.91 10.60
CA VAL A 15 16.54 20.89 11.10
C VAL A 15 16.40 22.25 10.40
N TRP A 16 16.17 22.25 9.08
CA TRP A 16 16.14 23.46 8.28
C TRP A 16 14.80 24.19 8.34
N SER A 17 13.70 23.48 8.13
CA SER A 17 12.34 24.04 8.07
C SER A 17 11.79 24.34 9.46
N LYS A 18 12.19 23.54 10.47
CA LYS A 18 11.61 23.54 11.83
C LYS A 18 10.08 23.41 11.81
N GLU A 19 9.55 22.78 10.78
CA GLU A 19 8.12 22.63 10.53
C GLU A 19 7.69 21.18 10.92
N PRO A 20 6.76 21.03 11.88
CA PRO A 20 6.47 19.72 12.48
C PRO A 20 5.65 18.78 11.57
N VAL A 21 4.79 19.28 10.70
CA VAL A 21 3.89 18.46 9.87
C VAL A 21 4.68 17.66 8.83
N GLY A 22 5.51 18.33 8.03
CA GLY A 22 6.36 17.72 7.01
C GLY A 22 7.43 16.83 7.62
N THR A 23 8.01 17.25 8.76
CA THR A 23 8.97 16.41 9.49
C THR A 23 8.31 15.10 9.93
N THR A 24 7.12 15.17 10.50
CA THR A 24 6.35 13.98 10.92
C THR A 24 6.02 13.09 9.72
N ALA A 25 5.55 13.67 8.61
CA ALA A 25 5.23 12.92 7.40
C ALA A 25 6.45 12.17 6.84
N LEU A 26 7.63 12.80 6.83
CA LEU A 26 8.87 12.17 6.36
C LEU A 26 9.34 11.04 7.28
N PHE A 27 9.22 11.19 8.60
CA PHE A 27 9.53 10.10 9.54
C PHE A 27 8.55 8.91 9.41
N LEU A 28 7.26 9.18 9.19
CA LEU A 28 6.27 8.13 8.92
C LEU A 28 6.53 7.41 7.59
N ALA A 29 6.90 8.16 6.53
CA ALA A 29 7.29 7.59 5.25
C ALA A 29 8.56 6.72 5.37
N PHE A 30 9.53 7.16 6.16
CA PHE A 30 10.71 6.36 6.50
C PHE A 30 10.29 5.05 7.20
N GLY A 31 9.45 5.12 8.22
CA GLY A 31 8.92 3.93 8.91
C GLY A 31 8.20 2.97 7.98
N LEU A 32 7.34 3.48 7.10
CA LEU A 32 6.65 2.69 6.08
C LEU A 32 7.64 1.97 5.14
N SER A 33 8.67 2.69 4.67
CA SER A 33 9.69 2.12 3.79
C SER A 33 10.52 1.02 4.46
N ILE A 34 10.79 1.16 5.76
CA ILE A 34 11.45 0.11 6.56
C ILE A 34 10.52 -1.08 6.71
N MET A 35 9.24 -0.87 7.04
CA MET A 35 8.30 -1.97 7.25
C MET A 35 8.18 -2.84 6.01
N ILE A 36 7.99 -2.22 4.84
CA ILE A 36 7.93 -2.92 3.55
C ILE A 36 9.27 -3.60 3.24
N GLY A 37 10.38 -2.87 3.35
CA GLY A 37 11.70 -3.40 3.04
C GLY A 37 12.10 -4.58 3.94
N PHE A 38 11.78 -4.50 5.23
CA PHE A 38 12.00 -5.58 6.19
C PHE A 38 11.18 -6.81 5.82
N TYR A 39 9.87 -6.65 5.53
CA TYR A 39 9.02 -7.77 5.14
C TYR A 39 9.56 -8.47 3.88
N LEU A 40 9.92 -7.71 2.85
CA LEU A 40 10.48 -8.27 1.61
C LEU A 40 11.83 -8.97 1.85
N ALA A 41 12.74 -8.35 2.60
CA ALA A 41 14.04 -8.98 2.91
C ALA A 41 13.85 -10.23 3.78
N PHE A 42 12.93 -10.20 4.75
CA PHE A 42 12.62 -11.33 5.61
C PHE A 42 12.07 -12.52 4.80
N THR A 43 11.21 -12.25 3.82
CA THR A 43 10.65 -13.26 2.90
C THR A 43 11.71 -13.78 1.92
N ALA A 44 12.51 -12.91 1.31
CA ALA A 44 13.57 -13.30 0.37
C ALA A 44 14.63 -14.21 1.01
N ASN A 45 14.88 -14.07 2.31
CA ASN A 45 15.79 -14.96 3.04
C ASN A 45 15.19 -16.33 3.39
N ARG A 46 13.92 -16.58 3.05
CA ARG A 46 13.19 -17.82 3.35
C ARG A 46 12.64 -18.54 2.13
N VAL A 47 12.62 -17.87 0.99
CA VAL A 47 12.12 -18.41 -0.27
C VAL A 47 13.32 -18.65 -1.18
N ASP A 48 13.30 -19.78 -1.91
CA ASP A 48 14.34 -20.08 -2.90
C ASP A 48 14.28 -19.09 -4.07
N ALA A 49 15.38 -18.96 -4.81
CA ALA A 49 15.42 -18.11 -5.99
C ALA A 49 14.39 -18.56 -7.03
N MET A 50 13.54 -17.62 -7.47
CA MET A 50 12.50 -17.89 -8.47
C MET A 50 13.05 -17.71 -9.89
N ALA A 51 12.34 -18.19 -10.92
CA ALA A 51 12.77 -17.96 -12.30
C ALA A 51 12.82 -16.45 -12.62
N GLN A 52 11.93 -15.66 -12.02
CA GLN A 52 11.93 -14.19 -12.06
C GLN A 52 13.22 -13.53 -11.54
N ASP A 53 14.00 -14.20 -10.69
CA ASP A 53 15.28 -13.68 -10.18
C ASP A 53 16.47 -14.06 -11.09
N ASN A 54 16.28 -14.97 -12.04
CA ASN A 54 17.33 -15.47 -12.93
C ASN A 54 17.31 -14.77 -14.30
N LYS A 55 18.44 -14.17 -14.68
CA LYS A 55 18.60 -13.45 -15.96
C LYS A 55 18.66 -14.38 -17.18
N GLU A 56 18.93 -15.66 -16.97
CA GLU A 56 19.03 -16.69 -18.02
C GLU A 56 17.84 -17.65 -18.00
N ALA A 57 16.77 -17.34 -17.25
CA ALA A 57 15.58 -18.17 -17.17
C ALA A 57 14.90 -18.32 -18.53
N ASP A 58 14.38 -19.52 -18.80
CA ASP A 58 13.52 -19.79 -19.96
C ASP A 58 12.04 -19.61 -19.57
N VAL A 59 11.18 -19.37 -20.55
CA VAL A 59 9.72 -19.22 -20.35
C VAL A 59 9.12 -20.49 -19.74
N ALA A 60 9.73 -21.64 -20.00
CA ALA A 60 9.29 -22.93 -19.44
C ALA A 60 9.54 -23.06 -17.93
N ASP A 61 10.45 -22.28 -17.34
CA ASP A 61 10.83 -22.38 -15.92
C ASP A 61 9.69 -21.96 -14.97
N GLU A 62 8.71 -21.21 -15.46
CA GLU A 62 7.50 -20.77 -14.73
C GLU A 62 6.19 -21.18 -15.44
N ALA A 63 6.15 -22.35 -16.07
CA ALA A 63 4.96 -22.87 -16.79
C ALA A 63 3.82 -23.39 -15.89
N GLY A 64 3.89 -23.18 -14.57
CA GLY A 64 2.90 -23.65 -13.60
C GLY A 64 1.63 -22.81 -13.53
N GLU A 65 0.68 -23.23 -12.69
CA GLU A 65 -0.50 -22.42 -12.37
C GLU A 65 -0.10 -21.20 -11.52
N LEU A 66 -0.43 -19.99 -11.97
CA LEU A 66 -0.12 -18.75 -11.23
C LEU A 66 -0.89 -18.62 -9.90
N GLY A 67 -2.09 -19.19 -9.84
CA GLY A 67 -3.02 -19.03 -8.72
C GLY A 67 -4.43 -18.64 -9.16
N PHE A 68 -5.26 -18.27 -8.20
CA PHE A 68 -6.65 -17.90 -8.44
C PHE A 68 -6.80 -16.43 -8.82
N PHE A 69 -7.52 -16.18 -9.92
CA PHE A 69 -7.98 -14.86 -10.30
C PHE A 69 -9.51 -14.84 -10.32
N SER A 70 -10.12 -13.84 -9.67
CA SER A 70 -11.57 -13.67 -9.75
C SER A 70 -11.96 -13.28 -11.18
N PRO A 71 -12.81 -14.07 -11.87
CA PRO A 71 -13.20 -13.77 -13.25
C PRO A 71 -14.16 -12.59 -13.34
N HIS A 72 -14.90 -12.30 -12.26
CA HIS A 72 -15.76 -11.13 -12.13
C HIS A 72 -16.03 -10.81 -10.65
N SER A 73 -16.12 -9.53 -10.31
CA SER A 73 -16.61 -9.09 -9.00
C SER A 73 -17.21 -7.69 -9.07
N TRP A 74 -18.37 -7.53 -8.42
CA TRP A 74 -19.03 -6.23 -8.22
C TRP A 74 -18.61 -5.57 -6.90
N GLN A 75 -17.90 -6.29 -6.03
CA GLN A 75 -17.49 -5.79 -4.73
C GLN A 75 -16.59 -4.55 -4.82
N PRO A 76 -15.60 -4.45 -5.74
CA PRO A 76 -14.80 -3.23 -5.89
C PRO A 76 -15.62 -2.01 -6.27
N LEU A 77 -16.68 -2.19 -7.06
CA LEU A 77 -17.59 -1.09 -7.43
C LEU A 77 -18.37 -0.60 -6.20
N SER A 78 -18.95 -1.53 -5.43
CA SER A 78 -19.65 -1.19 -4.17
C SER A 78 -18.71 -0.49 -3.19
N LEU A 79 -17.48 -0.99 -3.04
CA LEU A 79 -16.48 -0.42 -2.16
C LEU A 79 -16.08 1.00 -2.58
N ALA A 80 -15.86 1.23 -3.88
CA ALA A 80 -15.53 2.55 -4.41
C ALA A 80 -16.67 3.56 -4.21
N VAL A 81 -17.90 3.16 -4.51
CA VAL A 81 -19.09 4.02 -4.32
C VAL A 81 -19.30 4.30 -2.83
N GLY A 82 -19.23 3.27 -1.99
CA GLY A 82 -19.33 3.41 -0.53
C GLY A 82 -18.26 4.34 0.03
N GLY A 83 -17.00 4.20 -0.41
CA GLY A 83 -15.89 5.06 -0.01
C GLY A 83 -16.05 6.51 -0.45
N ALA A 84 -16.56 6.74 -1.67
CA ALA A 84 -16.91 8.08 -2.15
C ALA A 84 -18.00 8.72 -1.28
N PHE A 85 -19.05 7.99 -0.93
CA PHE A 85 -20.09 8.46 0.00
C PHE A 85 -19.55 8.73 1.40
N ALA A 86 -18.64 7.89 1.92
CA ALA A 86 -18.00 8.13 3.22
C ALA A 86 -17.23 9.46 3.20
N PHE A 87 -16.43 9.68 2.16
CA PHE A 87 -15.63 10.90 2.02
C PHE A 87 -16.49 12.16 1.83
N MET A 88 -17.60 12.05 1.09
CA MET A 88 -18.59 13.13 0.97
C MET A 88 -19.21 13.54 2.32
N GLY A 89 -19.19 12.66 3.34
CA GLY A 89 -19.62 12.99 4.69
C GLY A 89 -18.84 14.13 5.34
N VAL A 90 -17.60 14.40 4.90
CA VAL A 90 -16.80 15.55 5.34
C VAL A 90 -17.46 16.88 4.94
N VAL A 91 -18.15 16.91 3.80
CA VAL A 91 -18.80 18.11 3.25
C VAL A 91 -20.26 18.20 3.67
N PHE A 92 -21.01 17.11 3.55
CA PHE A 92 -22.47 17.09 3.76
C PHE A 92 -22.90 16.71 5.18
N GLY A 93 -21.96 16.24 6.00
CA GLY A 93 -22.18 15.85 7.39
C GLY A 93 -22.23 14.33 7.62
N TRP A 94 -22.10 13.96 8.88
CA TRP A 94 -21.89 12.58 9.34
C TRP A 94 -23.07 11.64 9.07
N TRP A 95 -24.29 12.15 8.88
CA TRP A 95 -25.49 11.35 8.58
C TRP A 95 -25.35 10.54 7.27
N LEU A 96 -24.52 11.00 6.33
CA LEU A 96 -24.25 10.30 5.08
C LEU A 96 -23.57 8.93 5.32
N MET A 97 -22.93 8.75 6.48
CA MET A 97 -22.35 7.47 6.89
C MET A 97 -23.38 6.36 7.06
N TYR A 98 -24.64 6.68 7.38
CA TYR A 98 -25.72 5.68 7.45
C TYR A 98 -25.98 4.99 6.10
N PHE A 99 -25.71 5.70 4.99
CA PHE A 99 -25.88 5.19 3.64
C PHE A 99 -24.57 4.61 3.09
N SER A 100 -23.43 5.19 3.45
CA SER A 100 -22.12 4.69 3.05
C SER A 100 -21.76 3.35 3.71
N ALA A 101 -22.03 3.18 5.02
CA ALA A 101 -21.60 2.01 5.76
C ALA A 101 -22.14 0.68 5.18
N PRO A 102 -23.43 0.54 4.82
CA PRO A 102 -23.92 -0.67 4.16
C PRO A 102 -23.22 -0.98 2.82
N LEU A 103 -22.93 0.04 2.01
CA LEU A 103 -22.24 -0.12 0.72
C LEU A 103 -20.80 -0.60 0.91
N LEU A 104 -20.11 -0.08 1.92
CA LEU A 104 -18.77 -0.53 2.30
C LEU A 104 -18.79 -1.96 2.82
N LEU A 105 -19.75 -2.31 3.67
CA LEU A 105 -19.89 -3.66 4.24
C LEU A 105 -20.19 -4.72 3.17
N ILE A 106 -20.92 -4.39 2.11
CA ILE A 106 -21.16 -5.31 0.98
C ILE A 106 -19.90 -5.47 0.12
N GLY A 107 -19.04 -4.44 0.06
CA GLY A 107 -17.84 -4.42 -0.76
C GLY A 107 -16.59 -5.04 -0.11
N LEU A 108 -16.59 -5.23 1.22
CA LEU A 108 -15.50 -5.84 2.01
C LEU A 108 -15.75 -7.34 2.22
#